data_AF-A0A533WKT3-F1
#
_entry.id   AF-A0A533WKT3-F1
#
_cell.length_a   1.000
_cell.length_b   1.000
_cell.length_c   1.000
_cell.angle_alpha   90.00
_cell.angle_beta   90.00
_cell.angle_gamma   90.00
#
_symmetry.space_group_name_H-M   'P 1'
#
loop_
_entity.id
_entity.type
_entity.pdbx_description
1 polymer ?
#
loop_
_entity_poly.entity_id
_entity_poly.type
_entity_poly.pdbx_seq_one_letter_code
_entity_poly.pdbx_strand_id
1 'polypeptide(L)'
;MTEYFDEEGLLKVIKIFELSGAITKLNWSWNDRPDPVKTVHELMDKGQKLFLEISEYEQRIGPKINVQQRKSIGDAIEDLGKLIPYMKDKIKPYEITTHQNKF
;
A
#
# COMPACT_ATOMS: atom_id res chain seq x y z
N MET A 1 -14.24 -14.60 28.43
CA MET A 1 -14.54 -13.49 27.50
C MET A 1 -14.25 -14.02 26.10
N THR A 2 -15.27 -14.14 25.26
CA THR A 2 -15.08 -14.45 23.84
C THR A 2 -14.46 -13.24 23.18
N GLU A 3 -13.27 -13.39 22.59
CA GLU A 3 -12.62 -12.31 21.84
C GLU A 3 -13.53 -11.89 20.70
N TYR A 4 -13.88 -10.60 20.63
CA TYR A 4 -14.69 -10.08 19.55
C TYR A 4 -13.81 -9.89 18.32
N PHE A 5 -13.98 -10.75 17.32
CA PHE A 5 -13.42 -10.61 15.99
C PHE A 5 -14.50 -10.10 15.07
N ASP A 6 -14.28 -8.92 14.50
CA ASP A 6 -15.20 -8.33 13.55
C ASP A 6 -14.74 -8.61 12.11
N GLU A 7 -15.68 -8.92 11.22
CA GLU A 7 -15.38 -9.28 9.83
C GLU A 7 -14.77 -8.10 9.06
N GLU A 8 -15.19 -6.87 9.36
CA GLU A 8 -14.68 -5.68 8.69
C GLU A 8 -13.19 -5.47 8.93
N GLY A 9 -12.73 -5.69 10.17
CA GLY A 9 -11.30 -5.62 10.49
C GLY A 9 -10.46 -6.64 9.73
N LEU A 10 -10.97 -7.86 9.53
CA LEU A 10 -10.31 -8.87 8.69
C LEU A 10 -10.27 -8.46 7.22
N LEU A 11 -11.36 -7.88 6.71
CA LEU A 11 -11.41 -7.34 5.35
C LEU A 11 -10.39 -6.22 5.14
N LYS A 12 -10.11 -5.38 6.14
CA LYS A 12 -9.04 -4.38 6.04
C LYS A 12 -7.66 -5.04 5.88
N VAL A 13 -7.37 -6.07 6.67
CA VAL A 13 -6.11 -6.84 6.55
C VAL A 13 -5.97 -7.44 5.15
N ILE A 14 -7.04 -8.05 4.62
CA ILE A 14 -7.04 -8.64 3.26
C ILE A 14 -6.76 -7.56 2.21
N LYS A 15 -7.43 -6.41 2.26
CA LYS A 15 -7.20 -5.30 1.33
C LYS A 15 -5.75 -4.79 1.37
N ILE A 16 -5.12 -4.76 2.55
CA ILE A 16 -3.71 -4.38 2.69
C ILE A 16 -2.80 -5.39 1.98
N PHE A 17 -3.06 -6.70 2.15
CA PHE A 17 -2.29 -7.74 1.46
C PHE A 17 -2.48 -7.71 -0.05
N GLU A 18 -3.70 -7.47 -0.54
CA GLU A 18 -3.97 -7.33 -1.97
C GLU A 18 -3.18 -6.16 -2.59
N LEU A 19 -3.16 -5.01 -1.90
CA LEU A 19 -2.38 -3.85 -2.33
C LEU A 19 -0.87 -4.14 -2.31
N SER A 20 -0.38 -4.80 -1.26
CA SER A 20 1.02 -5.23 -1.14
C SER A 20 1.43 -6.17 -2.27
N GLY A 21 0.57 -7.13 -2.62
CA GLY A 21 0.77 -8.03 -3.75
C GLY A 21 0.77 -7.29 -5.09
N ALA A 22 -0.09 -6.30 -5.27
CA ALA A 22 -0.13 -5.49 -6.48
C ALA A 22 1.15 -4.65 -6.66
N ILE A 23 1.65 -4.02 -5.60
CA ILE A 23 2.92 -3.29 -5.59
C ILE A 23 4.09 -4.24 -5.91
N THR A 24 4.12 -5.41 -5.28
CA THR A 24 5.15 -6.43 -5.52
C THR A 24 5.18 -6.88 -6.98
N LYS A 25 4.00 -7.17 -7.57
CA LYS A 25 3.88 -7.52 -8.99
C LYS A 25 4.32 -6.39 -9.91
N LEU A 26 4.00 -5.14 -9.59
CA LEU A 26 4.50 -3.98 -10.35
C LEU A 26 6.02 -3.92 -10.29
N ASN A 27 6.62 -4.11 -9.12
CA ASN A 27 8.07 -4.06 -8.96
C ASN A 27 8.78 -5.16 -9.79
N TRP A 28 8.23 -6.38 -9.85
CA TRP A 28 8.75 -7.46 -10.68
C TRP A 28 8.61 -7.22 -12.18
N SER A 29 7.51 -6.59 -12.61
CA SER A 29 7.18 -6.35 -14.02
C SER A 29 7.43 -4.91 -14.47
N TRP A 30 8.30 -4.19 -13.76
CA TRP A 30 8.48 -2.73 -13.95
C TRP A 30 8.80 -2.36 -15.40
N ASN A 31 9.72 -3.09 -16.03
CA ASN A 31 10.19 -2.83 -17.39
C ASN A 31 9.23 -3.37 -18.48
N ASP A 32 8.32 -4.28 -18.10
CA ASP A 32 7.38 -4.92 -19.02
C ASP A 32 6.06 -4.16 -19.13
N ARG A 33 5.88 -3.10 -18.31
CA ARG A 33 4.69 -2.26 -18.32
C ARG A 33 4.85 -1.05 -19.23
N PRO A 34 3.80 -0.70 -19.99
CA PRO A 34 3.84 0.47 -20.86
C PRO A 34 3.97 1.79 -20.08
N ASP A 35 3.42 1.86 -18.87
CA ASP A 35 3.53 3.04 -17.99
C ASP A 35 3.53 2.62 -16.49
N PRO A 36 4.69 2.18 -15.96
CA PRO A 36 4.79 1.76 -14.58
C PRO A 36 4.60 2.93 -13.60
N VAL A 37 4.95 4.16 -13.99
CA VAL A 37 4.82 5.36 -13.13
C VAL A 37 3.35 5.71 -12.90
N LYS A 38 2.52 5.72 -13.96
CA LYS A 38 1.08 5.86 -13.81
C LYS A 38 0.49 4.76 -12.93
N THR A 39 0.96 3.52 -13.09
CA THR A 39 0.52 2.41 -12.24
C THR A 39 0.86 2.66 -10.77
N VAL A 40 2.04 3.22 -10.46
CA VAL A 40 2.37 3.62 -9.07
C VAL A 40 1.37 4.66 -8.56
N HIS A 41 1.06 5.70 -9.34
CA HIS A 41 0.08 6.71 -8.92
C HIS A 41 -1.27 6.09 -8.53
N GLU A 42 -1.78 5.16 -9.35
CA GLU A 42 -3.04 4.45 -9.07
C GLU A 42 -2.94 3.59 -7.80
N LEU A 43 -1.81 2.92 -7.57
CA LEU A 43 -1.60 2.13 -6.34
C LEU A 43 -1.48 3.03 -5.10
N MET A 44 -0.87 4.21 -5.22
CA MET A 44 -0.76 5.16 -4.11
C MET A 44 -2.11 5.79 -3.76
N ASP A 45 -2.94 6.11 -4.76
CA ASP A 45 -4.32 6.57 -4.52
C ASP A 45 -5.16 5.49 -3.81
N LYS A 46 -5.04 4.22 -4.22
CA LYS A 46 -5.66 3.10 -3.51
C LYS A 46 -5.16 2.96 -2.08
N GLY A 47 -3.86 3.12 -1.86
CA GLY A 47 -3.27 3.12 -0.51
C GLY A 47 -3.82 4.23 0.37
N GLN A 48 -3.88 5.47 -0.14
CA GLN A 48 -4.44 6.61 0.58
C GLN A 48 -5.90 6.39 0.99
N LYS A 49 -6.73 5.88 0.06
CA LYS A 49 -8.14 5.53 0.33
C LYS A 49 -8.25 4.45 1.40
N LEU A 50 -7.42 3.41 1.33
CA LEU A 50 -7.41 2.34 2.32
C LEU A 50 -7.02 2.82 3.71
N PHE A 51 -6.02 3.71 3.82
CA PHE A 51 -5.64 4.31 5.11
C PHE A 51 -6.77 5.14 5.73
N LEU A 52 -7.53 5.87 4.90
CA LEU A 52 -8.72 6.58 5.36
C LEU A 52 -9.79 5.60 5.87
N GLU A 53 -10.10 4.55 5.10
CA GLU A 53 -11.05 3.51 5.51
C GLU A 53 -10.67 2.83 6.84
N ILE A 54 -9.38 2.58 7.06
CA ILE A 54 -8.87 2.00 8.31
C ILE A 54 -9.04 2.98 9.46
N SER A 55 -8.74 4.26 9.24
CA SER A 55 -8.90 5.31 10.25
C SER A 55 -10.37 5.46 10.68
N GLU A 56 -11.30 5.44 9.72
CA GLU A 56 -12.75 5.49 9.98
C GLU A 56 -13.23 4.24 10.73
N TYR A 57 -12.72 3.06 10.34
CA TYR A 57 -12.99 1.81 11.05
C TYR A 57 -12.54 1.86 12.51
N GLU A 58 -11.31 2.31 12.77
CA GLU A 58 -10.77 2.48 14.11
C GLU A 58 -11.55 3.49 14.94
N GLN A 59 -12.02 4.60 14.35
CA GLN A 59 -12.86 5.57 15.06
C GLN A 59 -14.21 4.98 15.48
N ARG A 60 -14.85 4.16 14.63
CA ARG A 60 -16.16 3.56 14.91
C ARG A 60 -16.10 2.37 15.86
N ILE A 61 -15.11 1.48 15.68
CA ILE A 61 -15.06 0.18 16.38
C ILE A 61 -13.91 0.13 17.40
N GLY A 62 -12.98 1.09 17.41
CA GLY A 62 -11.75 1.11 18.22
C GLY A 62 -11.88 0.66 19.68
N PRO A 63 -12.90 1.12 20.44
CA PRO A 63 -13.09 0.67 21.83
C PRO A 63 -13.47 -0.82 21.99
N LYS A 64 -13.94 -1.46 20.91
CA LYS A 64 -14.46 -2.84 20.87
C LYS A 64 -13.55 -3.80 20.09
N ILE A 65 -12.57 -3.29 19.34
CA ILE A 65 -11.60 -4.10 18.61
C ILE A 65 -10.75 -4.89 19.62
N ASN A 66 -10.62 -6.19 19.39
CA ASN A 66 -9.70 -7.01 20.18
C ASN A 66 -8.22 -6.68 19.85
N VAL A 67 -7.33 -6.91 20.82
CA VAL A 67 -5.90 -6.59 20.70
C VAL A 67 -5.23 -7.32 19.54
N GLN A 68 -5.57 -8.59 19.30
CA GLN A 68 -5.01 -9.40 18.22
C GLN A 68 -5.39 -8.86 16.84
N GLN A 69 -6.65 -8.44 16.63
CA GLN A 69 -7.11 -7.87 15.38
C GLN A 69 -6.46 -6.51 15.11
N ARG A 70 -6.33 -5.67 16.14
CA ARG A 70 -5.58 -4.40 16.05
C ARG A 70 -4.12 -4.66 15.65
N LYS A 71 -3.49 -5.65 16.28
CA LYS A 71 -2.12 -6.07 15.95
C LYS A 71 -2.02 -6.52 14.49
N SER A 72 -2.93 -7.39 14.02
CA SER A 72 -2.92 -7.86 12.63
C SER A 72 -3.07 -6.73 11.61
N ILE A 73 -3.91 -5.73 11.88
CA ILE A 73 -4.03 -4.54 11.01
C ILE A 73 -2.73 -3.73 11.04
N GLY A 74 -2.16 -3.50 12.23
CA GLY A 74 -0.90 -2.75 12.38
C GLY A 74 0.27 -3.43 11.68
N ASP A 75 0.45 -4.73 11.88
CA ASP A 75 1.51 -5.53 11.22
C ASP A 75 1.37 -5.45 9.69
N ALA A 76 0.14 -5.58 9.16
CA ALA A 76 -0.10 -5.49 7.72
C ALA A 76 0.23 -4.09 7.16
N ILE A 77 -0.13 -3.02 7.90
CA ILE A 77 0.24 -1.64 7.53
C ILE A 77 1.76 -1.48 7.49
N GLU A 78 2.47 -1.99 8.50
CA GLU A 78 3.92 -1.92 8.58
C GLU A 78 4.56 -2.62 7.37
N ASP A 79 4.09 -3.82 7.03
CA ASP A 79 4.58 -4.60 5.90
C ASP A 79 4.32 -3.93 4.55
N LEU A 80 3.14 -3.32 4.36
CA LEU A 80 2.87 -2.48 3.19
C LEU A 80 3.83 -1.28 3.13
N GLY A 81 4.09 -0.64 4.27
CA GLY A 81 5.01 0.49 4.38
C GLY A 81 6.43 0.16 3.95
N LYS A 82 6.90 -1.07 4.20
CA LYS A 82 8.22 -1.57 3.75
C LYS A 82 8.35 -1.61 2.22
N LEU A 83 7.23 -1.59 1.47
CA LEU A 83 7.25 -1.57 0.00
C LEU A 83 7.49 -0.18 -0.60
N ILE A 84 7.25 0.90 0.16
CA ILE A 84 7.36 2.28 -0.32
C ILE A 84 8.79 2.63 -0.78
N PRO A 85 9.86 2.30 -0.04
CA PRO A 85 11.23 2.58 -0.49
C PRO A 85 11.56 1.94 -1.84
N TYR A 86 11.12 0.70 -2.09
CA TYR A 86 11.37 0.02 -3.36
C TYR A 86 10.70 0.73 -4.54
N MET A 87 9.47 1.21 -4.35
CA MET A 87 8.80 2.02 -5.38
C MET A 87 9.52 3.35 -5.62
N LYS A 88 9.94 4.02 -4.54
CA LYS A 88 10.69 5.29 -4.64
C LYS A 88 11.98 5.13 -5.44
N ASP A 89 12.71 4.04 -5.23
CA ASP A 89 13.96 3.72 -5.95
C ASP A 89 13.75 3.49 -7.45
N LYS A 90 12.56 3.03 -7.84
CA LYS A 90 12.17 2.81 -9.25
C LYS A 90 11.71 4.08 -9.97
N ILE A 91 11.12 5.04 -9.24
CA ILE A 91 10.56 6.30 -9.78
C ILE A 91 11.63 7.40 -9.93
N LYS A 92 12.94 7.06 -9.91
CA LYS A 92 14.00 8.06 -10.04
C LYS A 92 13.68 9.05 -11.18
N PRO A 93 13.70 10.37 -10.91
CA PRO A 93 13.33 11.35 -11.90
C PRO A 93 14.23 11.16 -13.12
N TYR A 94 13.61 11.03 -14.29
CA TYR A 94 14.26 10.90 -15.59
C TYR A 94 14.93 12.22 -16.03
N GLU A 95 15.47 13.00 -15.09
CA GLU A 95 16.10 14.30 -15.35
C GLU A 95 17.63 14.20 -15.33
N ILE A 96 18.21 13.22 -16.02
CA ILE A 96 19.58 13.33 -16.56
C ILE A 96 19.66 12.56 -17.89
N THR A 97 18.91 13.02 -18.90
CA THR A 97 19.20 12.70 -20.31
C THR A 97 18.87 13.88 -21.22
N THR A 98 19.21 15.08 -20.77
CA THR A 98 19.54 16.19 -21.68
C THR A 98 21.03 16.13 -22.01
N HIS A 99 21.48 15.01 -22.59
CA HIS A 99 22.70 15.06 -23.41
C HIS A 99 22.32 15.75 -24.73
N GLN A 100 22.54 17.06 -24.73
CA GLN A 100 23.26 17.76 -25.80
C GLN A 100 23.39 16.97 -27.11
N ASN A 101 22.36 17.00 -27.95
CA ASN A 101 22.56 16.93 -29.40
C ASN A 101 22.16 18.28 -29.98
N LYS A 102 23.02 19.27 -29.69
CA LYS A 102 23.22 20.44 -30.54
C LYS A 102 24.62 20.30 -31.14
N PHE A 103 24.70 19.70 -32.32
CA PHE A 103 25.72 19.99 -33.32
C PHE A 103 25.06 19.80 -34.69
#